data_AF-A0A7J9VLB2-F1
#
_entry.id   AF-A0A7J9VLB2-F1
#
_cell.length_a   1.000
_cell.length_b   1.000
_cell.length_c   1.000
_cell.angle_alpha   90.00
_cell.angle_beta   90.00
_cell.angle_gamma   90.00
#
_symmetry.space_group_name_H-M   'P 1'
#
loop_
_entity.id
_entity.type
_entity.pdbx_description
1 polymer ?
#
loop_
_entity_poly.entity_id
_entity_poly.type
_entity_poly.pdbx_seq_one_letter_code
_entity_poly.pdbx_strand_id
1 'polypeptide(L)'
;MTAEEEQDSDGPADTGDVEPVDDLVTTAHTVTVDGQELAYTATAGRIVLREESFTDGTFDGHRPKAEVFVVAYTLAGRQATERPVTFA
;
A
#
# COMPACT_ATOMS: atom_id res chain seq x y z
N MET A 1 34.90 -44.66 -12.80
CA MET A 1 35.27 -43.24 -12.77
C MET A 1 34.20 -42.51 -13.57
N THR A 2 33.01 -42.49 -12.97
CA THR A 2 32.39 -41.31 -12.33
C THR A 2 31.72 -40.45 -13.39
N ALA A 3 30.39 -40.62 -13.50
CA ALA A 3 29.53 -39.59 -14.04
C ALA A 3 29.39 -38.54 -12.94
N GLU A 4 29.79 -37.30 -13.23
CA GLU A 4 29.50 -36.15 -12.39
C GLU A 4 28.11 -35.64 -12.77
N GLU A 5 27.23 -35.59 -11.78
CA GLU A 5 25.91 -34.98 -11.84
C GLU A 5 26.07 -33.46 -11.88
N GLU A 6 25.59 -32.82 -12.95
CA GLU A 6 25.16 -31.42 -12.91
C GLU A 6 23.64 -31.42 -12.72
N GLN A 7 23.20 -31.24 -11.48
CA GLN A 7 21.81 -30.97 -11.15
C GLN A 7 21.51 -29.50 -11.42
N ASP A 8 21.11 -29.21 -12.66
CA ASP A 8 20.23 -28.09 -12.95
C ASP A 8 18.81 -28.48 -12.56
N SER A 9 18.27 -27.84 -11.53
CA SER A 9 16.83 -27.58 -11.46
C SER A 9 16.58 -26.30 -10.69
N ASP A 10 16.58 -25.21 -11.45
CA ASP A 10 15.85 -23.97 -11.18
C ASP A 10 14.36 -24.34 -10.98
N GLY A 11 14.01 -24.64 -9.73
CA GLY A 11 12.62 -24.82 -9.31
C GLY A 11 12.03 -23.48 -8.89
N PRO A 12 10.76 -23.18 -9.22
CA PRO A 12 10.14 -21.93 -8.79
C PRO A 12 10.14 -21.89 -7.26
N ALA A 13 10.70 -20.82 -6.70
CA ALA A 13 10.62 -20.55 -5.28
C ALA A 13 9.15 -20.56 -4.86
N ASP A 14 8.80 -21.48 -3.96
CA ASP A 14 7.53 -21.54 -3.26
C ASP A 14 7.34 -20.21 -2.50
N THR A 15 6.68 -19.26 -3.17
CA THR A 15 6.31 -17.99 -2.57
C THR A 15 4.96 -18.26 -1.93
N GLY A 16 4.99 -18.82 -0.72
CA GLY A 16 3.78 -19.13 0.05
C GLY A 16 2.83 -17.93 0.06
N ASP A 17 1.53 -18.20 0.07
CA ASP A 17 0.44 -17.22 0.15
C ASP A 17 0.70 -16.19 1.27
N VAL A 18 1.35 -15.07 0.93
CA VAL A 18 1.53 -13.95 1.85
C VAL A 18 0.28 -13.10 1.72
N GLU A 19 -0.54 -13.05 2.78
CA GLU A 19 -1.70 -12.17 2.83
C GLU A 19 -1.24 -10.72 2.58
N PRO A 20 -1.79 -10.04 1.56
CA PRO A 20 -1.39 -8.69 1.24
C PRO A 20 -1.77 -7.74 2.38
N VAL A 21 -0.80 -6.94 2.81
CA VAL A 21 -0.96 -5.93 3.87
C VAL A 21 -0.74 -4.53 3.31
N ASP A 22 -1.26 -3.54 4.01
CA ASP A 22 -1.00 -2.13 3.71
C ASP A 22 0.47 -1.82 4.03
N ASP A 23 1.10 -1.05 3.14
CA ASP A 23 2.47 -0.58 3.30
C ASP A 23 2.51 0.91 2.95
N LEU A 24 2.51 1.76 3.98
CA LEU A 24 2.45 3.21 3.84
C LEU A 24 3.61 3.84 4.61
N VAL A 25 4.32 4.75 3.95
CA VAL A 25 5.41 5.53 4.54
C VAL A 25 5.00 7.00 4.59
N THR A 26 5.19 7.63 5.76
CA THR A 26 4.93 9.06 5.95
C THR A 26 6.24 9.81 6.14
N THR A 27 6.40 10.91 5.40
CA THR A 27 7.57 11.80 5.47
C THR A 27 7.11 13.25 5.60
N ALA A 28 7.96 14.13 6.13
CA ALA A 28 7.67 15.56 6.32
C ALA A 28 8.54 16.42 5.41
N HIS A 29 7.93 17.46 4.81
CA HIS A 29 8.55 18.32 3.80
C HIS A 29 8.03 19.76 3.90
N THR A 30 8.68 20.67 3.20
CA THR A 30 8.21 22.05 2.99
C THR A 30 8.16 22.37 1.50
N VAL A 31 7.19 23.19 1.09
CA VAL A 31 7.06 23.68 -0.29
C VAL A 31 6.70 25.17 -0.24
N THR A 32 7.20 25.95 -1.19
CA THR A 32 6.78 27.35 -1.37
C THR A 32 5.75 27.43 -2.48
N VAL A 33 4.56 27.96 -2.18
CA VAL A 33 3.47 28.20 -3.16
C VAL A 33 3.05 29.66 -3.03
N ASP A 34 3.02 30.39 -4.14
CA ASP A 34 2.66 31.82 -4.18
C ASP A 34 3.44 32.69 -3.17
N GLY A 35 4.70 32.36 -2.92
CA GLY A 35 5.57 33.07 -1.97
C GLY A 35 5.33 32.74 -0.49
N GLN A 36 4.42 31.82 -0.18
CA GLN A 36 4.19 31.29 1.16
C GLN A 36 4.84 29.92 1.34
N GLU A 37 5.59 29.75 2.42
CA GLU A 37 6.11 28.43 2.82
C GLU A 37 5.03 27.62 3.52
N LEU A 38 4.81 26.39 3.05
CA LEU A 38 3.85 25.44 3.56
C LEU A 38 4.57 24.16 3.99
N ALA A 39 4.49 23.84 5.28
CA ALA A 39 4.93 22.54 5.80
C ALA A 39 3.82 21.50 5.58
N TYR A 40 4.19 20.31 5.10
CA TYR A 40 3.25 19.23 4.85
C TYR A 40 3.87 17.85 5.11
N THR A 41 3.01 16.86 5.33
CA THR A 41 3.38 15.44 5.31
C THR A 41 2.94 14.80 4.00
N ALA A 42 3.79 13.94 3.45
CA ALA A 42 3.45 13.06 2.33
C ALA A 42 3.37 11.62 2.85
N THR A 43 2.20 11.01 2.75
CA THR A 43 1.97 9.59 3.04
C THR A 43 1.81 8.87 1.71
N ALA A 44 2.72 7.97 1.37
CA ALA A 44 2.73 7.25 0.11
C ALA A 44 2.88 5.75 0.35
N GLY A 45 2.25 4.94 -0.50
CA GLY A 45 2.37 3.50 -0.43
C GLY A 45 1.14 2.77 -0.92
N ARG A 46 1.00 1.51 -0.54
CA ARG A 46 0.00 0.58 -1.05
C ARG A 46 -1.05 0.29 0.01
N ILE A 47 -2.31 0.34 -0.40
CA ILE A 47 -3.46 -0.09 0.41
C ILE A 47 -4.12 -1.30 -0.23
N VAL A 48 -4.60 -2.23 0.59
CA VAL A 48 -5.27 -3.45 0.15
C VAL A 48 -6.78 -3.24 0.25
N LEU A 49 -7.43 -3.21 -0.90
CA LEU A 49 -8.88 -3.17 -0.98
C LEU A 49 -9.43 -4.57 -0.74
N ARG A 50 -10.30 -4.70 0.25
CA ARG A 50 -10.94 -5.97 0.61
C ARG A 50 -12.43 -5.92 0.27
N GLU A 51 -12.92 -7.01 -0.31
CA GLU A 51 -14.33 -7.22 -0.64
C GLU A 51 -14.97 -8.13 0.42
N GLU A 52 -16.21 -7.84 0.81
CA GLU A 52 -16.98 -8.72 1.68
C GLU A 52 -17.40 -9.98 0.92
N SER A 53 -17.10 -11.15 1.49
CA SER A 53 -17.45 -12.43 0.89
C SER A 53 -18.59 -13.12 1.63
N PHE A 54 -19.54 -13.68 0.88
CA PHE A 54 -20.68 -14.42 1.41
C PHE A 54 -20.84 -15.74 0.67
N THR A 55 -21.07 -16.81 1.42
CA THR A 55 -21.42 -18.14 0.90
C THR A 55 -22.74 -18.56 1.54
N ASP A 56 -23.75 -18.84 0.70
CA ASP A 56 -25.08 -19.27 1.14
C ASP A 56 -25.73 -18.37 2.21
N GLY A 57 -25.54 -17.05 2.09
CA GLY A 57 -26.07 -16.06 3.04
C GLY A 57 -25.29 -15.94 4.35
N THR A 58 -24.18 -16.67 4.52
CA THR A 58 -23.25 -16.56 5.65
C THR A 58 -22.08 -15.67 5.26
N PHE A 59 -21.68 -14.75 6.15
CA PHE A 59 -20.52 -13.89 5.95
C PHE A 59 -19.22 -14.66 6.20
N ASP A 60 -18.37 -14.79 5.17
CA ASP A 60 -17.10 -15.52 5.22
C ASP A 60 -15.90 -14.62 5.55
N GLY A 61 -16.13 -13.30 5.67
CA GLY A 61 -15.08 -12.33 5.97
C GLY A 61 -14.65 -11.49 4.77
N HIS A 62 -13.63 -10.67 4.99
CA HIS A 62 -13.06 -9.74 4.01
C HIS A 62 -11.94 -10.42 3.23
N ARG A 63 -12.08 -10.53 1.91
CA ARG A 63 -11.05 -11.10 1.04
C ARG A 63 -10.30 -9.99 0.29
N PRO A 64 -8.97 -10.02 0.22
CA PRO A 64 -8.21 -9.04 -0.57
C PRO A 64 -8.57 -9.18 -2.05
N LYS A 65 -8.86 -8.05 -2.70
CA LYS A 65 -9.32 -7.99 -4.09
C LYS A 65 -8.37 -7.24 -5.00
N ALA A 66 -7.78 -6.17 -4.48
CA ALA A 66 -6.86 -5.33 -5.24
C ALA A 66 -5.90 -4.62 -4.30
N GLU A 67 -4.79 -4.17 -4.87
CA GLU A 67 -3.83 -3.31 -4.21
C GLU A 67 -3.77 -1.99 -4.96
N VAL A 68 -3.89 -0.88 -4.25
CA VAL A 68 -3.88 0.46 -4.84
C VAL A 68 -2.72 1.25 -4.26
N PHE A 69 -1.88 1.81 -5.13
CA PHE A 69 -0.87 2.76 -4.71
C PHE A 69 -1.50 4.15 -4.57
N VAL A 70 -1.30 4.78 -3.41
CA VAL A 70 -1.84 6.09 -3.07
C VAL A 70 -0.73 7.03 -2.61
N VAL A 71 -0.93 8.33 -2.84
CA VAL A 71 -0.13 9.39 -2.24
C VAL A 71 -1.08 10.45 -1.69
N ALA A 72 -0.94 10.76 -0.40
CA ALA A 72 -1.73 11.75 0.29
C ALA A 72 -0.83 12.86 0.84
N TYR A 73 -1.16 14.11 0.50
CA TYR A 73 -0.47 15.29 1.00
C TYR A 73 -1.30 15.98 2.07
N THR A 74 -0.71 16.22 3.23
CA THR A 74 -1.41 16.83 4.37
C THR A 74 -0.69 18.08 4.88
N LEU A 75 -1.35 19.22 4.76
CA LEU A 75 -0.88 20.49 5.33
C LEU A 75 -0.76 20.38 6.86
N ALA A 76 0.40 20.75 7.40
CA ALA A 76 0.67 20.72 8.83
C ALA A 76 -0.04 21.87 9.58
N GLY A 77 -0.32 21.65 10.87
CA GLY A 77 -0.76 22.71 11.79
C GLY A 77 -2.22 23.17 11.66
N ARG A 78 -3.04 22.52 10.82
CA ARG A 78 -4.50 22.74 10.78
C ARG A 78 -5.29 21.57 11.35
N GLN A 79 -6.43 21.89 11.98
CA GLN A 79 -7.37 20.90 12.50
C GLN A 79 -7.96 20.06 11.37
N ALA A 80 -8.09 18.74 11.57
CA ALA A 80 -8.58 17.83 10.54
C ALA A 80 -9.98 18.20 10.02
N THR A 81 -10.85 18.71 10.89
CA THR A 81 -12.23 19.12 10.57
C THR A 81 -12.34 20.37 9.70
N GLU A 82 -11.26 21.13 9.55
CA GLU A 82 -11.23 22.41 8.81
C GLU A 82 -10.50 22.28 7.47
N ARG A 83 -9.96 21.10 7.17
CA ARG A 83 -9.15 20.87 5.97
C ARG A 83 -10.03 20.32 4.84
N PRO A 84 -10.08 20.98 3.67
CA PRO A 84 -10.72 20.38 2.51
C PRO A 84 -9.94 19.14 2.05
N VAL A 85 -10.67 18.16 1.52
CA VAL A 85 -10.11 16.94 0.92
C VAL A 85 -10.40 16.96 -0.58
N THR A 86 -9.36 16.71 -1.36
CA THR A 86 -9.44 16.64 -2.82
C THR A 86 -8.80 15.34 -3.29
N PHE A 87 -9.47 14.63 -4.20
CA PHE A 87 -8.94 13.47 -4.90
C PHE A 87 -8.65 13.87 -6.35
N ALA A 88 -7.50 13.46 -6.88
CA ALA A 88 -7.00 13.82 -8.21
C ALA A 88 -6.48 12.58 -8.94
#